data_AF-A0A7R9XNN7-F1
#
_entry.id   AF-A0A7R9XNN7-F1
#
_cell.length_a   1.000
_cell.length_b   1.000
_cell.length_c   1.000
_cell.angle_alpha   90.00
_cell.angle_beta   90.00
_cell.angle_gamma   90.00
#
_symmetry.space_group_name_H-M   'P 1'
#
loop_
_entity.id
_entity.type
_entity.pdbx_description
1 polymer ?
#
loop_
_entity_poly.entity_id
_entity_poly.type
_entity_poly.pdbx_seq_one_letter_code
_entity_poly.pdbx_strand_id
1 'polypeptide(L)'
;EIRELSEDYASPPPSSKTAHSVPRPLLSNILSKIRMRVVKHSSYKVVWSTKNTGGDTTGGVDGRSAAVWAPRDLKVGVLRQNKIRLCIGHYASVAENGNSLEAPALGCLLEITDKTATRINTNNHLVSALQAYFPPPERFQLVWRQQGVDKNALHVWKPVPSSTRFVALGMIATKTSVPPPVSAVHCIPSQFVSLNEPSSQKIWQSKTEDGRIGCLWVVGSLHLMLASVGSGSLSFGSGVDVLKTEIFMDSLQD
;
A
#
# COMPACT_ATOMS: atom_id res chain seq x y z
N GLU A 1 63.97 17.76 10.11
CA GLU A 1 62.77 17.75 10.97
C GLU A 1 61.58 17.39 10.08
N ILE A 2 61.00 16.21 10.30
CA ILE A 2 59.65 15.72 9.97
C ILE A 2 59.72 14.21 10.18
N ARG A 3 59.14 13.76 11.29
CA ARG A 3 58.90 12.35 11.64
C ARG A 3 57.66 11.90 10.89
N GLU A 4 57.77 10.82 10.12
CA GLU A 4 56.61 10.06 9.64
C GLU A 4 56.00 9.31 10.83
N LEU A 5 54.76 9.66 11.17
CA LEU A 5 53.89 8.88 12.04
C LEU A 5 52.97 8.06 11.12
N SER A 6 53.18 6.75 11.12
CA SER A 6 52.24 5.76 10.61
C SER A 6 51.02 5.73 11.53
N GLU A 7 49.88 6.23 11.05
CA GLU A 7 48.59 6.00 11.69
C GLU A 7 47.89 4.80 11.05
N ASP A 8 47.70 3.78 11.88
CA ASP A 8 46.95 2.57 11.62
C ASP A 8 45.52 2.88 11.14
N TYR A 9 45.23 2.50 9.90
CA TYR A 9 43.85 2.37 9.40
C TYR A 9 43.21 1.14 10.04
N ALA A 10 42.80 1.27 11.30
CA ALA A 10 41.90 0.33 11.94
C ALA A 10 40.53 0.41 11.26
N SER A 11 40.18 -0.62 10.49
CA SER A 11 38.84 -0.80 9.93
C SER A 11 37.78 -0.70 11.04
N PRO A 12 36.66 0.02 10.82
CA PRO A 12 35.57 0.06 11.80
C PRO A 12 34.98 -1.34 11.98
N PRO A 13 34.56 -1.72 13.21
CA PRO A 13 33.93 -3.01 13.44
C PRO A 13 32.64 -3.11 12.63
N PRO A 14 32.30 -4.31 12.10
CA PRO A 14 31.06 -4.50 11.38
C PRO A 14 29.89 -4.17 12.30
N SER A 15 29.10 -3.16 11.93
CA SER A 15 27.84 -2.83 12.56
C SER A 15 27.00 -4.12 12.65
N SER A 16 26.72 -4.58 13.86
CA SER A 16 25.88 -5.73 14.12
C SER A 16 24.54 -5.51 13.42
N LYS A 17 24.29 -6.24 12.34
CA LYS A 17 22.95 -6.42 11.79
C LYS A 17 22.12 -6.99 12.92
N THR A 18 21.25 -6.17 13.52
CA THR A 18 20.22 -6.66 14.43
C THR A 18 19.43 -7.70 13.67
N ALA A 19 19.57 -8.96 14.05
CA ALA A 19 18.76 -10.03 13.52
C ALA A 19 17.30 -9.62 13.72
N HIS A 20 16.56 -9.41 12.63
CA HIS A 20 15.12 -9.26 12.70
C HIS A 20 14.58 -10.59 13.25
N SER A 21 14.36 -10.64 14.56
CA SER A 21 13.76 -11.81 15.20
C SER A 21 12.41 -12.03 14.53
N VAL A 22 12.26 -13.17 13.85
CA VAL A 22 10.97 -13.60 13.29
C VAL A 22 9.95 -13.57 14.43
N PRO A 23 8.86 -12.81 14.31
CA PRO A 23 7.84 -12.73 15.37
C PRO A 23 7.37 -14.15 15.71
N ARG A 24 7.39 -14.49 17.01
CA ARG A 24 6.93 -15.81 17.46
C ARG A 24 5.47 -16.00 17.02
N PRO A 25 5.12 -17.10 16.33
CA PRO A 25 3.75 -17.38 15.94
C PRO A 25 2.83 -17.37 17.16
N LEU A 26 1.69 -16.70 17.05
CA LEU A 26 0.65 -16.76 18.08
C LEU A 26 0.10 -18.19 18.21
N LEU A 27 -0.35 -18.54 19.41
CA LEU A 27 -1.00 -19.83 19.65
C LEU A 27 -2.30 -19.95 18.84
N SER A 28 -2.63 -21.16 18.39
CA SER A 28 -3.81 -21.44 17.55
C SER A 28 -5.12 -20.97 18.19
N ASN A 29 -5.25 -21.15 19.51
CA ASN A 29 -6.42 -20.70 20.29
C ASN A 29 -6.59 -19.17 20.35
N ILE A 30 -5.53 -18.41 20.10
CA ILE A 30 -5.57 -16.94 19.95
C ILE A 30 -5.92 -16.60 18.50
N LEU A 31 -5.28 -17.25 17.53
CA LEU A 31 -5.49 -16.97 16.10
C LEU A 31 -6.92 -17.21 15.64
N SER A 32 -7.59 -18.25 16.15
CA SER A 32 -9.01 -18.52 15.87
C SER A 32 -9.95 -17.41 16.36
N LYS A 33 -9.45 -16.49 17.19
CA LYS A 33 -10.18 -15.33 17.70
C LYS A 33 -9.77 -14.02 17.02
N ILE A 34 -8.75 -14.04 16.17
CA ILE A 34 -8.38 -12.90 15.32
C ILE A 34 -9.12 -13.03 13.99
N ARG A 35 -9.94 -12.03 13.69
CA ARG A 35 -10.79 -12.00 12.50
C ARG A 35 -10.37 -10.89 11.56
N MET A 36 -10.20 -11.23 10.29
CA MET A 36 -10.06 -10.31 9.18
C MET A 36 -11.40 -10.14 8.46
N ARG A 37 -11.73 -8.91 8.05
CA ARG A 37 -12.88 -8.61 7.18
C ARG A 37 -12.55 -7.53 6.17
N VAL A 38 -13.20 -7.60 5.02
CA VAL A 38 -13.27 -6.48 4.08
C VAL A 38 -14.33 -5.48 4.59
N VAL A 39 -13.98 -4.21 4.68
CA VAL A 39 -14.87 -3.13 5.12
C VAL A 39 -14.83 -1.94 4.17
N LYS A 40 -15.99 -1.32 3.93
CA LYS A 40 -16.06 -0.06 3.18
C LYS A 40 -15.31 1.05 3.90
N HIS A 41 -14.66 1.91 3.15
CA HIS A 41 -13.88 3.02 3.67
C HIS A 41 -14.23 4.35 2.99
N SER A 42 -14.30 5.42 3.79
CA SER A 42 -14.78 6.74 3.35
C SER A 42 -13.85 7.91 3.74
N SER A 43 -12.77 7.68 4.50
CA SER A 43 -11.88 8.76 4.94
C SER A 43 -10.55 8.73 4.20
N TYR A 44 -10.31 9.75 3.38
CA TYR A 44 -9.14 9.78 2.50
C TYR A 44 -8.38 11.10 2.61
N LYS A 45 -7.07 11.05 2.31
CA LYS A 45 -6.21 12.21 2.06
C LYS A 45 -5.84 12.26 0.60
N VAL A 46 -6.02 13.40 -0.05
CA VAL A 46 -5.47 13.63 -1.39
C VAL A 46 -3.94 13.57 -1.32
N VAL A 47 -3.36 12.67 -2.10
CA VAL A 47 -1.91 12.55 -2.30
C VAL A 47 -1.49 13.32 -3.54
N TRP A 48 -2.27 13.22 -4.61
CA TRP A 48 -2.00 13.89 -5.88
C TRP A 48 -3.31 14.14 -6.62
N SER A 49 -3.35 15.20 -7.44
CA SER A 49 -4.46 15.46 -8.36
C SER A 49 -4.00 16.28 -9.56
N THR A 50 -4.72 16.16 -10.66
CA THR A 50 -4.50 16.97 -11.88
C THR A 50 -4.93 18.44 -11.74
N LYS A 51 -5.72 18.79 -10.71
CA LYS A 51 -6.23 20.17 -10.51
C LYS A 51 -5.18 21.13 -9.91
N ASN A 52 -4.13 20.62 -9.28
CA ASN A 52 -3.09 21.46 -8.66
C ASN A 52 -1.99 21.91 -9.63
N THR A 53 -2.10 21.56 -10.91
CA THR A 53 -1.22 22.01 -11.99
C THR A 53 -1.77 23.36 -12.45
N GLY A 54 -1.17 24.46 -11.99
CA GLY A 54 -1.60 25.81 -12.32
C GLY A 54 -1.63 26.01 -13.83
N GLY A 55 -2.78 26.40 -14.36
CA GLY A 55 -2.88 27.15 -15.61
C GLY A 55 -2.31 26.51 -16.88
N ASP A 56 -2.39 25.19 -17.06
CA ASP A 56 -2.60 24.62 -18.39
C ASP A 56 -3.03 23.16 -18.26
N THR A 57 -4.06 22.78 -19.00
CA THR A 57 -4.62 21.43 -19.01
C THR A 57 -3.62 20.42 -19.59
N THR A 58 -2.68 19.94 -18.78
CA THR A 58 -2.18 18.57 -18.96
C THR A 58 -3.19 17.60 -18.34
N GLY A 59 -4.46 17.74 -18.75
CA GLY A 59 -5.49 16.75 -18.50
C GLY A 59 -4.98 15.41 -19.01
N GLY A 60 -5.49 14.31 -18.44
CA GLY A 60 -5.25 13.02 -19.07
C GLY A 60 -5.61 13.06 -20.55
N VAL A 61 -5.19 12.06 -21.32
CA VAL A 61 -5.38 12.00 -22.78
C VAL A 61 -6.82 12.27 -23.26
N ASP A 62 -7.82 12.23 -22.37
CA ASP A 62 -9.24 12.46 -22.67
C ASP A 62 -9.88 13.66 -21.92
N GLY A 63 -9.09 14.62 -21.42
CA GLY A 63 -9.59 15.78 -20.67
C GLY A 63 -10.01 15.49 -19.21
N ARG A 64 -10.17 14.21 -18.85
CA ARG A 64 -10.51 13.77 -17.49
C ARG A 64 -9.49 14.23 -16.45
N SER A 65 -10.01 14.71 -15.32
CA SER A 65 -9.22 14.97 -14.12
C SER A 65 -9.10 13.71 -13.28
N ALA A 66 -7.96 13.51 -12.62
CA ALA A 66 -7.72 12.36 -11.76
C ALA A 66 -7.13 12.78 -10.41
N ALA A 67 -7.38 11.98 -9.38
CA ALA A 67 -6.75 12.10 -8.07
C ALA A 67 -6.35 10.75 -7.51
N VAL A 68 -5.28 10.77 -6.71
CA VAL A 68 -4.80 9.63 -5.93
C VAL A 68 -4.96 9.94 -4.44
N TRP A 69 -5.42 8.94 -3.69
CA TRP A 69 -5.90 9.08 -2.33
C TRP A 69 -5.25 8.04 -1.42
N ALA A 70 -4.71 8.50 -0.29
CA ALA A 70 -4.28 7.63 0.80
C ALA A 70 -5.43 7.43 1.79
N PRO A 71 -5.71 6.20 2.25
CA PRO A 71 -6.68 5.99 3.33
C PRO A 71 -6.20 6.65 4.63
N ARG A 72 -7.13 7.18 5.42
CA ARG A 72 -6.88 7.80 6.74
C ARG A 72 -7.69 7.13 7.84
N ASP A 73 -7.48 7.53 9.09
CA ASP A 73 -8.27 7.08 10.24
C ASP A 73 -8.31 5.54 10.37
N LEU A 74 -7.13 4.93 10.19
CA LEU A 74 -6.95 3.48 10.19
C LEU A 74 -7.10 2.86 11.59
N LYS A 75 -6.92 3.66 12.65
CA LYS A 75 -7.22 3.27 14.02
C LYS A 75 -8.73 3.42 14.25
N VAL A 76 -9.40 2.33 14.61
CA VAL A 76 -10.85 2.32 14.74
C VAL A 76 -11.27 2.82 16.13
N GLY A 77 -11.41 4.14 16.26
CA GLY A 77 -11.92 4.81 17.47
C GLY A 77 -10.89 4.91 18.61
N VAL A 78 -11.05 5.93 19.46
CA VAL A 78 -10.13 6.20 20.59
C VAL A 78 -10.27 5.14 21.71
N LEU A 79 -11.45 4.52 21.83
CA LEU A 79 -11.81 3.58 22.90
C LEU A 79 -11.69 2.10 22.52
N ARG A 80 -11.52 1.75 21.24
CA ARG A 80 -11.50 0.34 20.77
C ARG A 80 -10.11 -0.04 20.26
N GLN A 81 -9.25 -0.40 21.19
CA GLN A 81 -7.87 -0.82 20.86
C GLN A 81 -7.79 -2.18 20.18
N ASN A 82 -8.87 -2.97 20.17
CA ASN A 82 -8.91 -4.32 19.61
C ASN A 82 -9.20 -4.38 18.10
N LYS A 83 -9.18 -3.23 17.41
CA LYS A 83 -9.44 -3.15 15.97
C LYS A 83 -8.46 -2.23 15.25
N ILE A 84 -8.05 -2.65 14.06
CA ILE A 84 -7.20 -1.85 13.18
C ILE A 84 -7.54 -2.12 11.71
N ARG A 85 -7.45 -1.08 10.88
CA ARG A 85 -7.54 -1.20 9.42
C ARG A 85 -6.15 -1.12 8.81
N LEU A 86 -5.89 -1.98 7.83
CA LEU A 86 -4.59 -2.03 7.16
C LEU A 86 -4.58 -1.12 5.95
N CYS A 87 -3.56 -0.29 5.82
CA CYS A 87 -3.24 0.29 4.53
C CYS A 87 -2.66 -0.82 3.64
N ILE A 88 -3.34 -1.12 2.54
CA ILE A 88 -2.97 -2.17 1.58
C ILE A 88 -2.70 -1.62 0.18
N GLY A 89 -2.76 -0.29 0.05
CA GLY A 89 -2.62 0.45 -1.18
C GLY A 89 -3.31 1.81 -1.12
N HIS A 90 -3.01 2.66 -2.09
CA HIS A 90 -3.77 3.87 -2.35
C HIS A 90 -4.93 3.59 -3.29
N TYR A 91 -5.78 4.59 -3.45
CA TYR A 91 -6.95 4.56 -4.31
C TYR A 91 -6.87 5.69 -5.32
N ALA A 92 -7.66 5.59 -6.38
CA ALA A 92 -7.73 6.64 -7.38
C ALA A 92 -9.17 6.86 -7.83
N SER A 93 -9.44 8.09 -8.22
CA SER A 93 -10.73 8.51 -8.74
C SER A 93 -10.54 9.45 -9.91
N VAL A 94 -11.60 9.61 -10.69
CA VAL A 94 -11.65 10.52 -11.83
C VAL A 94 -12.91 11.35 -11.78
N ALA A 95 -12.81 12.54 -12.36
CA ALA A 95 -13.93 13.42 -12.61
C ALA A 95 -13.98 13.74 -14.10
N GLU A 96 -15.20 13.74 -14.64
CA GLU A 96 -15.49 14.28 -15.96
C GLU A 96 -15.29 15.81 -15.97
N ASN A 97 -15.19 16.38 -17.16
CA ASN A 97 -14.94 17.80 -17.34
C ASN A 97 -15.98 18.64 -16.60
N GLY A 98 -15.52 19.61 -15.80
CA GLY A 98 -16.38 20.48 -15.00
C GLY A 98 -16.79 19.92 -13.64
N ASN A 99 -16.62 18.62 -13.39
CA ASN A 99 -17.01 18.01 -12.11
C ASN A 99 -15.93 18.13 -11.02
N SER A 100 -16.36 18.10 -9.76
CA SER A 100 -15.46 18.04 -8.61
C SER A 100 -14.75 16.67 -8.56
N LEU A 101 -13.49 16.69 -8.10
CA LEU A 101 -12.73 15.45 -7.89
C LEU A 101 -13.07 14.93 -6.51
N GLU A 102 -13.86 13.86 -6.45
CA GLU A 102 -14.31 13.26 -5.20
C GLU A 102 -13.46 12.06 -4.80
N ALA A 103 -13.44 11.76 -3.51
CA ALA A 103 -12.80 10.57 -2.99
C ALA A 103 -13.48 9.29 -3.52
N PRO A 104 -12.76 8.15 -3.56
CA PRO A 104 -13.33 6.89 -4.05
C PRO A 104 -14.55 6.44 -3.23
N ALA A 105 -15.70 6.28 -3.89
CA ALA A 105 -16.95 5.89 -3.25
C ALA A 105 -17.01 4.39 -2.85
N LEU A 106 -16.24 3.53 -3.54
CA LEU A 106 -16.29 2.07 -3.39
C LEU A 106 -15.04 1.48 -2.71
N GLY A 107 -14.10 2.32 -2.28
CA GLY A 107 -12.85 1.84 -1.68
C GLY A 107 -13.09 0.99 -0.43
N CYS A 108 -12.41 -0.17 -0.36
CA CYS A 108 -12.50 -1.10 0.76
C CYS A 108 -11.13 -1.37 1.37
N LEU A 109 -11.08 -1.56 2.69
CA LEU A 109 -9.88 -1.92 3.47
C LEU A 109 -10.04 -3.29 4.13
N LEU A 110 -8.93 -3.84 4.62
CA LEU A 110 -8.95 -4.98 5.53
C LEU A 110 -8.98 -4.49 6.98
N GLU A 111 -9.99 -4.89 7.74
CA GLU A 111 -10.12 -4.68 9.19
C GLU A 111 -9.75 -5.95 9.93
N ILE A 112 -8.77 -5.85 10.82
CA ILE A 112 -8.36 -6.90 11.75
C ILE A 112 -8.98 -6.60 13.11
N THR A 113 -9.69 -7.57 13.67
CA THR A 113 -10.29 -7.50 15.00
C THR A 113 -9.74 -8.62 15.87
N ASP A 114 -9.21 -8.27 17.03
CA ASP A 114 -8.95 -9.22 18.09
C ASP A 114 -10.20 -9.40 18.95
N LYS A 115 -10.78 -10.61 18.94
CA LYS A 115 -11.95 -10.95 19.76
C LYS A 115 -11.60 -11.44 21.16
N THR A 116 -10.32 -11.62 21.50
CA THR A 116 -9.91 -11.98 22.88
C THR A 116 -9.99 -10.77 23.81
N ALA A 117 -9.75 -9.58 23.26
CA ALA A 117 -9.84 -8.32 23.98
C ALA A 117 -11.32 -7.94 24.20
N THR A 118 -11.71 -7.81 25.45
CA THR A 118 -13.03 -7.35 25.90
C THR A 118 -12.89 -6.08 26.72
N ARG A 119 -13.99 -5.50 27.22
CA ARG A 119 -13.91 -4.35 28.14
C ARG A 119 -13.18 -4.68 29.45
N ILE A 120 -13.12 -5.96 29.81
CA ILE A 120 -12.51 -6.45 31.05
C ILE A 120 -11.11 -7.02 30.78
N ASN A 121 -10.93 -7.67 29.63
CA ASN A 121 -9.63 -8.21 29.20
C ASN A 121 -8.98 -7.28 28.17
N THR A 122 -7.97 -6.53 28.57
CA THR A 122 -7.23 -5.61 27.69
C THR A 122 -6.05 -6.28 26.97
N ASN A 123 -5.80 -7.57 27.20
CA ASN A 123 -4.76 -8.30 26.46
C ASN A 123 -5.16 -8.37 24.99
N ASN A 124 -4.43 -7.61 24.19
CA ASN A 124 -4.64 -7.44 22.77
C ASN A 124 -3.42 -7.98 22.02
N HIS A 125 -3.66 -8.91 21.11
CA HIS A 125 -2.65 -9.57 20.30
C HIS A 125 -2.51 -8.97 18.91
N LEU A 126 -3.19 -7.86 18.60
CA LEU A 126 -3.14 -7.22 17.28
C LEU A 126 -1.72 -6.92 16.83
N VAL A 127 -0.89 -6.29 17.66
CA VAL A 127 0.48 -5.92 17.25
C VAL A 127 1.28 -7.16 16.85
N SER A 128 1.23 -8.21 17.67
CA SER A 128 1.90 -9.49 17.38
C SER A 128 1.34 -10.16 16.14
N ALA A 129 0.02 -10.13 15.94
CA ALA A 129 -0.63 -10.70 14.76
C ALA A 129 -0.25 -9.95 13.48
N LEU A 130 -0.19 -8.61 13.52
CA LEU A 130 0.23 -7.80 12.38
C LEU A 130 1.69 -8.07 12.01
N GLN A 131 2.58 -8.11 13.00
CA GLN A 131 3.98 -8.39 12.75
C GLN A 131 4.20 -9.78 12.16
N ALA A 132 3.45 -10.80 12.62
CA ALA A 132 3.61 -12.16 12.16
C ALA A 132 2.97 -12.43 10.79
N TYR A 133 1.79 -11.85 10.51
CA TYR A 133 0.96 -12.24 9.37
C TYR A 133 0.71 -11.13 8.35
N PHE A 134 1.03 -9.88 8.67
CA PHE A 134 0.85 -8.74 7.78
C PHE A 134 2.13 -7.90 7.72
N PRO A 135 3.27 -8.49 7.31
CA PRO A 135 4.54 -7.79 7.34
C PRO A 135 4.51 -6.56 6.42
N PRO A 136 5.29 -5.52 6.72
CA PRO A 136 5.56 -4.48 5.75
C PRO A 136 6.32 -5.06 4.53
N PRO A 137 6.28 -4.41 3.37
CA PRO A 137 7.16 -4.74 2.26
C PRO A 137 8.64 -4.64 2.66
N GLU A 138 9.50 -5.40 2.01
CA GLU A 138 10.95 -5.31 2.18
C GLU A 138 11.49 -4.00 1.60
N ARG A 139 10.95 -3.58 0.46
CA ARG A 139 11.30 -2.34 -0.24
C ARG A 139 10.19 -1.91 -1.18
N PHE A 140 10.40 -0.77 -1.84
CA PHE A 140 9.54 -0.30 -2.93
C PHE A 140 10.30 -0.27 -4.25
N GLN A 141 9.61 -0.60 -5.33
CA GLN A 141 10.07 -0.42 -6.70
C GLN A 141 9.29 0.74 -7.34
N LEU A 142 9.98 1.72 -7.90
CA LEU A 142 9.31 2.77 -8.69
C LEU A 142 8.72 2.14 -9.95
N VAL A 143 7.41 2.27 -10.13
CA VAL A 143 6.72 1.79 -11.34
C VAL A 143 6.69 2.88 -12.39
N TRP A 144 6.28 4.07 -11.97
CA TRP A 144 6.03 5.18 -12.87
C TRP A 144 6.14 6.50 -12.12
N ARG A 145 6.53 7.56 -12.84
CA ARG A 145 6.55 8.93 -12.34
C ARG A 145 6.05 9.91 -13.40
N GLN A 146 5.40 10.97 -12.94
CA GLN A 146 5.06 12.16 -13.72
C GLN A 146 5.72 13.36 -13.07
N GLN A 147 6.48 14.13 -13.86
CA GLN A 147 6.86 15.48 -13.45
C GLN A 147 5.64 16.39 -13.58
N GLY A 148 5.30 17.09 -12.50
CA GLY A 148 4.22 18.08 -12.52
C GLY A 148 4.81 19.48 -12.49
N VAL A 149 4.08 20.43 -13.07
CA VAL A 149 4.33 21.87 -12.87
C VAL A 149 4.13 22.20 -11.38
N ASP A 150 4.85 23.18 -10.86
CA ASP A 150 4.74 23.67 -9.47
C ASP A 150 4.85 22.60 -8.39
N LYS A 151 5.81 21.67 -8.56
CA LYS A 151 6.06 20.56 -7.60
C LYS A 151 4.89 19.57 -7.47
N ASN A 152 3.96 19.54 -8.42
CA ASN A 152 2.85 18.57 -8.44
C ASN A 152 3.26 17.21 -9.06
N ALA A 153 4.44 16.71 -8.69
CA ALA A 153 4.93 15.43 -9.20
C ALA A 153 4.14 14.26 -8.60
N LEU A 154 4.03 13.17 -9.37
CA LEU A 154 3.47 11.90 -8.94
C LEU A 154 4.53 10.83 -9.09
N HIS A 155 4.79 10.07 -8.03
CA HIS A 155 5.63 8.88 -8.06
C HIS A 155 4.81 7.70 -7.54
N VAL A 156 4.70 6.63 -8.32
CA VAL A 156 3.94 5.44 -7.94
C VAL A 156 4.88 4.27 -7.70
N TRP A 157 4.73 3.65 -6.53
CA TRP A 157 5.62 2.67 -5.97
C TRP A 157 4.90 1.33 -5.78
N LYS A 158 5.47 0.27 -6.34
CA LYS A 158 5.06 -1.11 -6.10
C LYS A 158 5.75 -1.62 -4.85
N PRO A 159 5.01 -2.03 -3.81
CA PRO A 159 5.60 -2.71 -2.66
C PRO A 159 6.16 -4.07 -3.10
N VAL A 160 7.36 -4.41 -2.64
CA VAL A 160 7.98 -5.72 -2.86
C VAL A 160 7.84 -6.54 -1.57
N PRO A 161 7.03 -7.61 -1.56
CA PRO A 161 6.90 -8.47 -0.39
C PRO A 161 8.22 -9.13 -0.01
N SER A 162 8.41 -9.39 1.28
CA SER A 162 9.64 -10.02 1.81
C SER A 162 9.79 -11.51 1.44
N SER A 163 8.71 -12.17 1.04
CA SER A 163 8.73 -13.55 0.53
C SER A 163 7.51 -13.85 -0.33
N THR A 164 7.53 -14.97 -1.04
CA THR A 164 6.42 -15.46 -1.88
C THR A 164 5.17 -15.86 -1.08
N ARG A 165 5.26 -15.99 0.24
CA ARG A 165 4.10 -16.23 1.13
C ARG A 165 3.23 -14.99 1.31
N PHE A 166 3.69 -13.82 0.86
CA PHE A 166 2.98 -12.57 0.98
C PHE A 166 2.83 -11.88 -0.37
N VAL A 167 1.76 -11.11 -0.50
CA VAL A 167 1.43 -10.35 -1.70
C VAL A 167 1.13 -8.89 -1.32
N ALA A 168 1.56 -7.97 -2.18
CA ALA A 168 1.13 -6.57 -2.13
C ALA A 168 -0.09 -6.39 -3.04
N LEU A 169 -1.21 -5.95 -2.46
CA LEU A 169 -2.48 -5.81 -3.20
C LEU A 169 -2.54 -4.53 -4.03
N GLY A 170 -2.09 -3.41 -3.47
CA GLY A 170 -2.13 -2.09 -4.12
C GLY A 170 -0.77 -1.40 -4.17
N MET A 171 -0.71 -0.27 -4.88
CA MET A 171 0.48 0.58 -4.97
C MET A 171 0.34 1.82 -4.11
N ILE A 172 1.47 2.45 -3.79
CA ILE A 172 1.54 3.68 -2.99
C ILE A 172 2.02 4.83 -3.87
N ALA A 173 1.41 5.99 -3.70
CA ALA A 173 1.83 7.20 -4.39
C ALA A 173 2.51 8.20 -3.43
N THR A 174 3.50 8.93 -3.93
CA THR A 174 4.14 10.04 -3.22
C THR A 174 4.32 11.23 -4.17
N LYS A 175 4.60 12.41 -3.59
CA LYS A 175 4.95 13.62 -4.36
C LYS A 175 6.45 13.79 -4.58
N THR A 176 7.27 12.92 -4.03
CA THR A 176 8.73 13.00 -4.05
C THR A 176 9.33 11.76 -4.69
N SER A 177 10.55 11.89 -5.19
CA SER A 177 11.34 10.75 -5.71
C SER A 177 11.85 9.81 -4.62
N VAL A 178 11.61 10.13 -3.35
CA VAL A 178 11.96 9.28 -2.20
C VAL A 178 10.84 8.26 -1.99
N PRO A 179 11.15 6.96 -1.89
CA PRO A 179 10.14 5.94 -1.61
C PRO A 179 9.46 6.19 -0.26
N PRO A 180 8.19 5.78 -0.11
CA PRO A 180 7.51 5.84 1.18
C PRO A 180 8.18 4.92 2.21
N PRO A 181 8.01 5.15 3.52
CA PRO A 181 8.48 4.24 4.54
C PRO A 181 7.80 2.86 4.39
N VAL A 182 8.52 1.78 4.71
CA VAL A 182 7.97 0.41 4.61
C VAL A 182 6.72 0.19 5.47
N SER A 183 6.55 0.95 6.55
CA SER A 183 5.33 0.93 7.37
C SER A 183 4.11 1.57 6.71
N ALA A 184 4.23 2.17 5.52
CA ALA A 184 3.13 2.84 4.82
C ALA A 184 2.08 1.87 4.27
N VAL A 185 2.42 0.58 4.11
CA VAL A 185 1.54 -0.44 3.54
C VAL A 185 1.86 -1.81 4.14
N HIS A 186 0.88 -2.69 4.21
CA HIS A 186 1.04 -4.06 4.68
C HIS A 186 0.92 -5.03 3.50
N CYS A 187 1.76 -6.05 3.48
CA CYS A 187 1.59 -7.21 2.61
C CYS A 187 0.62 -8.20 3.28
N ILE A 188 -0.09 -8.97 2.45
CA ILE A 188 -1.16 -9.89 2.87
C ILE A 188 -0.72 -11.33 2.60
N PRO A 189 -1.06 -12.31 3.45
CA PRO A 189 -0.79 -13.72 3.18
C PRO A 189 -1.36 -14.16 1.82
N SER A 190 -0.55 -14.86 1.03
CA SER A 190 -0.91 -15.32 -0.31
C SER A 190 -2.10 -16.29 -0.32
N GLN A 191 -2.36 -16.99 0.78
CA GLN A 191 -3.52 -17.88 0.91
C GLN A 191 -4.86 -17.17 1.11
N PHE A 192 -4.84 -15.86 1.39
CA PHE A 192 -6.06 -15.06 1.53
C PHE A 192 -6.53 -14.47 0.21
N VAL A 193 -5.78 -14.71 -0.86
CA VAL A 193 -5.95 -14.01 -2.10
C VAL A 193 -6.06 -14.96 -3.29
N SER A 194 -6.85 -14.55 -4.28
CA SER A 194 -7.14 -15.28 -5.49
C SER A 194 -6.27 -14.74 -6.60
N LEU A 195 -5.71 -15.63 -7.42
CA LEU A 195 -4.91 -15.30 -8.60
C LEU A 195 -5.77 -15.08 -9.86
N ASN A 196 -7.09 -14.93 -9.71
CA ASN A 196 -7.97 -14.64 -10.84
C ASN A 196 -7.66 -13.26 -11.43
N GLU A 197 -7.87 -13.09 -12.74
CA GLU A 197 -7.78 -11.77 -13.38
C GLU A 197 -8.81 -10.83 -12.74
N PRO A 198 -8.38 -9.83 -11.96
CA PRO A 198 -9.30 -8.92 -11.32
C PRO A 198 -9.93 -8.01 -12.38
N SER A 199 -11.17 -7.58 -12.14
CA SER A 199 -11.74 -6.48 -12.91
C SER A 199 -10.79 -5.28 -12.84
N SER A 200 -10.48 -4.69 -14.00
CA SER A 200 -9.58 -3.55 -14.07
C SER A 200 -10.15 -2.48 -14.97
N GLN A 201 -10.10 -1.25 -14.51
CA GLN A 201 -10.55 -0.09 -15.25
C GLN A 201 -9.41 0.92 -15.33
N LYS A 202 -8.95 1.22 -16.55
CA LYS A 202 -8.05 2.35 -16.76
C LYS A 202 -8.85 3.62 -16.55
N ILE A 203 -8.39 4.45 -15.62
CA ILE A 203 -9.08 5.69 -15.29
C ILE A 203 -8.34 6.91 -15.83
N TRP A 204 -7.02 6.83 -15.95
CA TRP A 204 -6.21 7.96 -16.39
C TRP A 204 -4.89 7.49 -17.01
N GLN A 205 -4.36 8.29 -17.94
CA GLN A 205 -3.05 8.06 -18.55
C GLN A 205 -2.39 9.38 -18.93
N SER A 206 -1.05 9.40 -18.92
CA SER A 206 -0.25 10.53 -19.42
C SER A 206 1.07 10.06 -20.00
N LYS A 207 1.62 10.86 -20.91
CA LYS A 207 2.96 10.64 -21.46
C LYS A 207 4.01 11.08 -20.44
N THR A 208 5.07 10.29 -20.33
CA THR A 208 6.27 10.63 -19.59
C THR A 208 7.26 11.39 -20.48
N GLU A 209 8.27 11.98 -19.86
CA GLU A 209 9.33 12.72 -20.55
C GLU A 209 10.12 11.86 -21.54
N ASP A 210 10.29 10.58 -21.22
CA ASP A 210 10.94 9.58 -22.08
C ASP A 210 10.00 9.02 -23.16
N GLY A 211 8.82 9.63 -23.35
CA GLY A 211 7.84 9.28 -24.38
C GLY A 211 6.99 8.04 -24.08
N ARG A 212 7.20 7.37 -22.95
CA ARG A 212 6.35 6.24 -22.51
C ARG A 212 4.99 6.75 -22.03
N ILE A 213 4.04 5.84 -21.85
CA ILE A 213 2.71 6.17 -21.31
C ILE A 213 2.61 5.54 -19.94
N GLY A 214 2.33 6.36 -18.91
CA GLY A 214 1.93 5.88 -17.60
C GLY A 214 0.43 5.84 -17.49
N CYS A 215 -0.10 4.73 -16.94
CA CYS A 215 -1.53 4.54 -16.74
C CYS A 215 -1.83 4.36 -15.24
N LEU A 216 -2.97 4.89 -14.79
CA LEU A 216 -3.58 4.62 -13.49
C LEU A 216 -4.85 3.80 -13.68
N TRP A 217 -5.03 2.83 -12.80
CA TRP A 217 -6.08 1.84 -12.86
C TRP A 217 -6.75 1.67 -11.51
N VAL A 218 -8.04 1.34 -11.53
CA VAL A 218 -8.79 0.82 -10.38
C VAL A 218 -8.99 -0.67 -10.59
N VAL A 219 -8.62 -1.48 -9.60
CA VAL A 219 -8.54 -2.94 -9.77
C VAL A 219 -9.19 -3.71 -8.62
N GLY A 220 -9.89 -4.79 -8.98
CA GLY A 220 -10.45 -5.80 -8.08
C GLY A 220 -11.60 -5.32 -7.21
N SER A 221 -12.10 -6.21 -6.35
CA SER A 221 -13.21 -5.93 -5.44
C SER A 221 -12.89 -4.86 -4.38
N LEU A 222 -11.59 -4.63 -4.11
CA LEU A 222 -11.14 -3.62 -3.15
C LEU A 222 -11.01 -2.22 -3.76
N HIS A 223 -11.13 -2.08 -5.09
CA HIS A 223 -10.99 -0.84 -5.82
C HIS A 223 -9.65 -0.11 -5.59
N LEU A 224 -8.56 -0.88 -5.48
CA LEU A 224 -7.22 -0.34 -5.24
C LEU A 224 -6.65 0.32 -6.50
N MET A 225 -5.79 1.32 -6.31
CA MET A 225 -5.02 1.93 -7.38
C MET A 225 -3.80 1.09 -7.72
N LEU A 226 -3.64 0.84 -9.02
CA LEU A 226 -2.41 0.32 -9.61
C LEU A 226 -1.93 1.23 -10.74
N ALA A 227 -0.62 1.20 -10.99
CA ALA A 227 -0.01 1.90 -12.12
C ALA A 227 0.72 0.93 -13.03
N SER A 228 0.83 1.29 -14.31
CA SER A 228 1.64 0.57 -15.29
C SER A 228 2.31 1.54 -16.25
N VAL A 229 3.35 1.05 -16.93
CA VAL A 229 3.99 1.74 -18.06
C VAL A 229 3.66 0.97 -19.33
N GLY A 230 3.27 1.71 -20.38
CA GLY A 230 2.74 1.19 -21.63
C GLY A 230 1.27 1.55 -21.81
N SER A 231 0.83 1.63 -23.08
CA SER A 231 -0.57 1.88 -23.47
C SER A 231 -1.48 0.65 -23.38
N GLY A 232 -0.88 -0.53 -23.21
CA GLY A 232 -1.55 -1.83 -23.20
C GLY A 232 -2.36 -2.13 -21.94
N SER A 233 -2.87 -3.36 -21.87
CA SER A 233 -3.49 -3.90 -20.66
C SER A 233 -2.49 -3.94 -19.51
N LEU A 234 -2.99 -4.01 -18.27
CA LEU A 234 -2.16 -4.38 -17.14
C LEU A 234 -1.63 -5.81 -17.38
N SER A 235 -0.38 -5.94 -17.81
CA SER A 235 0.31 -7.23 -17.87
C SER A 235 0.57 -7.70 -16.44
N PHE A 236 -0.40 -8.40 -15.86
CA PHE A 236 -0.28 -8.92 -14.52
C PHE A 236 0.40 -10.28 -14.52
N GLY A 237 1.54 -10.37 -13.83
CA GLY A 237 1.94 -11.60 -13.15
C GLY A 237 1.34 -11.71 -11.74
N SER A 238 0.42 -10.82 -11.35
CA SER A 238 -0.10 -10.73 -9.97
C SER A 238 -1.33 -9.82 -9.87
N GLY A 239 -2.37 -10.08 -10.65
CA GLY A 239 -3.69 -9.50 -10.39
C GLY A 239 -4.29 -10.32 -9.26
N VAL A 240 -4.50 -9.71 -8.10
CA VAL A 240 -4.78 -10.45 -6.87
C VAL A 240 -6.00 -9.83 -6.20
N ASP A 241 -7.07 -10.61 -6.08
CA ASP A 241 -8.29 -10.22 -5.34
C ASP A 241 -8.38 -11.00 -4.03
N VAL A 242 -9.19 -10.57 -3.07
CA VAL A 242 -9.34 -11.29 -1.79
C VAL A 242 -10.35 -12.43 -1.96
N LEU A 243 -9.98 -13.65 -1.57
CA LEU A 243 -10.81 -14.86 -1.77
C LEU A 243 -12.12 -14.85 -0.98
N LYS A 244 -12.13 -14.20 0.18
CA LYS A 244 -13.27 -14.17 1.10
C LYS A 244 -13.38 -12.82 1.78
N THR A 245 -14.60 -12.33 1.93
CA THR A 245 -14.89 -11.06 2.63
C THR A 245 -14.67 -11.16 4.15
N GLU A 246 -14.52 -12.38 4.68
CA GLU A 246 -14.27 -12.68 6.09
C GLU A 246 -13.44 -13.95 6.26
N ILE A 247 -12.39 -13.87 7.09
CA ILE A 247 -11.47 -14.97 7.38
C ILE A 247 -11.03 -14.91 8.85
N PHE A 248 -10.86 -16.06 9.50
CA PHE A 248 -10.19 -16.20 10.80
C PHE A 248 -8.73 -16.66 10.61
N MET A 249 -7.81 -16.18 11.45
CA MET A 249 -6.37 -16.35 11.21
C MET A 249 -5.85 -17.76 11.50
N ASP A 250 -6.63 -18.63 12.15
CA ASP A 250 -6.27 -20.05 12.34
C ASP A 250 -6.20 -20.82 11.03
N SER A 251 -6.94 -20.39 10.00
CA SER A 251 -6.77 -20.89 8.62
C SER A 251 -5.39 -20.62 8.00
N LEU A 252 -4.50 -19.92 8.70
CA LEU A 252 -3.10 -19.73 8.30
C LEU A 252 -2.18 -20.90 8.66
N GLN A 253 -2.65 -21.84 9.48
CA GLN A 253 -1.83 -22.92 10.04
C GLN A 253 -1.99 -24.27 9.34
N ASP A 254 -2.92 -24.36 8.38
CA ASP A 254 -3.13 -25.52 7.51
C ASP A 254 -2.34 -25.36 6.19
#